data_AF-A0A662RLS8-F1
#
_entry.id   AF-A0A662RLS8-F1
#
_cell.length_a   1.000
_cell.length_b   1.000
_cell.length_c   1.000
_cell.angle_alpha   90.00
_cell.angle_beta   90.00
_cell.angle_gamma   90.00
#
_symmetry.space_group_name_H-M   'P 1'
#
loop_
_entity.id
_entity.type
_entity.pdbx_description
1 polymer ?
#
loop_
_entity_poly.entity_id
_entity_poly.type
_entity_poly.pdbx_seq_one_letter_code
_entity_poly.pdbx_strand_id
1 'polypeptide(L)' 'MAFKVLFLAHAPDAEAQKHRCVIETPKYYKLFVVVVKDQEQAIEVCKKVVKEEGIQSILLCP' A
#
# COMPACT_ATOMS: atom_id res chain seq x y z
N MET A 1 -19.45 1.55 0.81
CA MET A 1 -18.06 2.04 0.93
C MET A 1 -17.17 0.81 0.90
N ALA A 2 -16.20 0.75 0.00
CA ALA A 2 -15.27 -0.37 -0.05
C ALA A 2 -14.29 -0.30 1.14
N PHE A 3 -13.97 -1.43 1.75
CA PHE A 3 -12.91 -1.55 2.73
C PHE A 3 -11.56 -1.45 2.02
N LYS A 4 -10.72 -0.50 2.42
CA LYS A 4 -9.48 -0.15 1.76
C LYS A 4 -8.29 -0.57 2.62
N VAL A 5 -7.38 -1.34 2.03
CA VAL A 5 -6.22 -1.91 2.73
C VAL A 5 -4.96 -1.64 1.95
N LEU A 6 -3.90 -1.26 2.66
CA LEU A 6 -2.55 -1.17 2.11
C LEU A 6 -1.74 -2.41 2.52
N PHE A 7 -1.22 -3.13 1.55
CA PHE A 7 -0.23 -4.17 1.71
C PHE A 7 1.14 -3.66 1.24
N LEU A 8 2.14 -3.82 2.10
CA LEU A 8 3.53 -3.46 1.87
C LEU A 8 4.41 -4.71 1.98
N ALA A 9 5.39 -4.84 1.10
CA ALA A 9 6.46 -5.83 1.22
C ALA A 9 7.83 -5.15 1.05
N HIS A 10 8.84 -5.61 1.80
CA HIS A 10 10.20 -5.12 1.63
C HIS A 10 10.97 -5.87 0.54
N ALA A 11 11.65 -5.12 -0.32
CA ALA A 11 12.69 -5.64 -1.20
C ALA A 11 13.70 -4.51 -1.50
N PRO A 12 15.01 -4.66 -1.21
CA PRO A 12 15.98 -3.56 -1.35
C PRO A 12 16.09 -2.92 -2.74
N ASP A 13 15.73 -3.67 -3.79
CA ASP A 13 15.70 -3.24 -5.19
C ASP A 13 14.33 -2.67 -5.61
N ALA A 14 13.40 -2.48 -4.67
CA ALA A 14 12.07 -2.00 -4.98
C ALA A 14 12.03 -0.52 -5.36
N GLU A 15 11.36 -0.24 -6.47
CA GLU A 15 10.96 1.10 -6.86
C GLU A 15 9.46 1.28 -6.58
N ALA A 16 9.09 1.85 -5.42
CA ALA A 16 7.69 1.93 -4.98
C ALA A 16 6.71 2.58 -5.96
N GLN A 17 7.18 3.45 -6.86
CA GLN A 17 6.34 4.04 -7.91
C GLN A 17 6.06 3.07 -9.07
N LYS A 18 6.97 2.13 -9.34
CA LYS A 18 6.85 1.12 -10.40
C LYS A 18 6.26 -0.18 -9.86
N HIS A 19 6.76 -0.67 -8.73
CA HIS A 19 6.37 -1.93 -8.10
C HIS A 19 5.15 -1.74 -7.21
N ARG A 20 4.00 -1.47 -7.86
CA ARG A 20 2.73 -1.28 -7.19
C ARG A 20 1.57 -1.70 -8.07
N CYS A 21 0.46 -2.11 -7.45
CA CYS A 21 -0.81 -2.31 -8.14
C CYS A 21 -2.00 -2.04 -7.21
N VAL A 22 -3.18 -1.99 -7.81
CA VAL A 22 -4.44 -1.86 -7.09
C VAL A 22 -5.37 -2.97 -7.56
N ILE A 23 -5.91 -3.72 -6.61
CA ILE A 23 -6.95 -4.73 -6.85
C ILE A 23 -8.24 -4.21 -6.24
N GLU A 24 -9.25 -3.99 -7.07
CA GLU A 24 -10.55 -3.47 -6.63
C GLU A 24 -11.66 -4.46 -7.00
N THR A 25 -12.56 -4.67 -6.05
CA THR A 25 -13.83 -5.35 -6.28
C THR A 25 -14.94 -4.32 -6.41
N PRO A 26 -16.04 -4.59 -7.13
CA PRO A 26 -17.05 -3.56 -7.43
C PRO A 26 -17.71 -2.88 -6.22
N LYS A 27 -17.67 -3.49 -5.03
CA LYS A 27 -18.47 -3.02 -3.89
C LYS A 27 -17.77 -3.04 -2.54
N TYR A 28 -16.89 -4.01 -2.28
CA TYR A 28 -16.51 -4.35 -0.90
C TYR A 28 -15.05 -4.09 -0.56
N TYR A 29 -14.15 -4.05 -1.54
CA TYR A 29 -12.72 -4.11 -1.24
C TYR A 29 -11.86 -3.38 -2.26
N LYS A 30 -10.86 -2.63 -1.78
CA LYS A 30 -9.78 -2.03 -2.56
C LYS A 30 -8.44 -2.30 -1.87
N LEU A 31 -7.61 -3.11 -2.50
CA LEU A 31 -6.29 -3.48 -2.01
C LEU A 31 -5.23 -2.69 -2.77
N PHE A 32 -4.44 -1.91 -2.04
CA PHE A 32 -3.23 -1.28 -2.54
C PHE A 32 -2.06 -2.22 -2.23
N VAL A 33 -1.27 -2.58 -3.22
CA VAL A 33 -0.06 -3.40 -3.05
C VAL A 33 1.12 -2.55 -3.48
N VAL A 34 2.12 -2.40 -2.62
CA VAL A 34 3.34 -1.64 -2.92
C VAL A 34 4.54 -2.40 -2.36
N VAL A 35 5.59 -2.58 -3.16
CA VAL A 35 6.87 -3.07 -2.67
C VAL A 35 7.76 -1.85 -2.38
N VAL A 36 8.38 -1.81 -1.21
CA VAL A 36 9.20 -0.68 -0.75
C VAL A 36 10.61 -1.14 -0.40
N LYS A 37 11.60 -0.27 -0.59
CA LYS A 37 13.01 -0.61 -0.38
C LYS A 37 13.40 -0.74 1.09
N ASP A 38 12.76 0.03 1.95
CA ASP A 38 13.08 0.14 3.37
C ASP A 38 11.89 0.67 4.17
N GLN A 39 12.08 0.68 5.49
CA GLN A 39 11.08 1.13 6.47
C GLN A 39 10.71 2.61 6.31
N GLU A 40 11.68 3.45 5.91
CA GLU A 40 11.43 4.88 5.73
C GLU A 40 10.46 5.11 4.57
N GLN A 41 10.72 4.46 3.43
CA GLN A 41 9.80 4.46 2.29
C GLN A 41 8.44 3.84 2.64
N ALA A 42 8.40 2.79 3.47
CA ALA A 42 7.15 2.22 3.97
C ALA A 42 6.30 3.28 4.71
N ILE A 43 6.91 4.07 5.59
CA ILE A 43 6.25 5.14 6.35
C ILE A 43 5.76 6.26 5.42
N GLU A 44 6.57 6.66 4.43
CA GLU A 44 6.17 7.65 3.43
C GLU A 44 4.94 7.20 2.64
N VAL A 45 4.95 5.96 2.16
CA VAL A 45 3.81 5.37 1.43
C VAL A 45 2.58 5.30 2.34
N CYS A 46 2.73 4.85 3.59
CA CYS A 46 1.62 4.82 4.55
C CYS A 46 0.98 6.20 4.71
N LYS A 47 1.78 7.23 5.00
CA LYS A 47 1.28 8.60 5.19
C LYS A 47 0.54 9.11 3.96
N LYS A 48 1.11 8.87 2.77
CA LYS A 48 0.52 9.28 1.50
C LYS A 48 -0.82 8.60 1.26
N VAL A 49 -0.87 7.27 1.36
CA VAL A 49 -2.07 6.47 1.08
C VAL A 49 -3.17 6.73 2.12
N VAL A 50 -2.83 6.90 3.40
CA VAL A 50 -3.81 7.32 4.42
C VAL A 50 -4.43 8.67 4.07
N LYS A 51 -3.61 9.65 3.68
CA LYS A 51 -4.08 11.00 3.34
C LYS A 51 -4.94 11.03 2.07
N GLU A 52 -4.52 10.31 1.02
CA GLU A 52 -5.16 10.36 -0.30
C GLU A 52 -6.36 9.42 -0.41
N GLU A 53 -6.28 8.24 0.19
CA GLU A 53 -7.27 7.17 0.00
C GLU A 53 -8.12 6.88 1.24
N GLY A 54 -7.69 7.28 2.44
CA GLY A 54 -8.41 6.98 3.68
C GLY A 54 -8.52 5.47 3.93
N ILE A 55 -7.38 4.78 3.95
CA ILE A 55 -7.32 3.33 4.22
C ILE A 55 -7.67 2.99 5.68
N GLN A 56 -8.27 1.81 5.88
CA GLN A 56 -8.68 1.33 7.21
C GLN A 56 -7.68 0.35 7.83
N SER A 57 -6.80 -0.26 7.03
CA SER A 57 -5.83 -1.24 7.51
C SER A 57 -4.52 -1.17 6.72
N ILE A 58 -3.41 -1.46 7.40
CA ILE A 58 -2.07 -1.54 6.85
C ILE A 58 -1.48 -2.91 7.24
N LEU A 59 -0.99 -3.64 6.25
CA LEU A 59 -0.27 -4.90 6.38
C LEU A 59 1.16 -4.66 5.88
N LEU A 60 2.15 -4.93 6.73
CA LEU A 60 3.56 -4.85 6.35
C LEU A 60 4.19 -6.24 6.48
N CYS A 61 4.70 -6.76 5.37
CA CYS A 61 5.54 -7.95 5.31
C CYS A 61 7.01 -7.49 5.27
N PRO A 62 7.73 -7.60 6.41
CA PRO A 62 9.07 -7.06 6.54
C PRO A 62 10.13 -7.80 5.74
#